data_AF-A0A812JVH8-F1
#
_entry.id   AF-A0A812JVH8-F1
#
_cell.length_a   1.000
_cell.length_b   1.000
_cell.length_c   1.000
_cell.angle_alpha   90.00
_cell.angle_beta   90.00
_cell.angle_gamma   90.00
#
_symmetry.space_group_name_H-M   'P 1'
#
loop_
_entity.id
_entity.type
_entity.pdbx_description
1 polymer ?
#
loop_
_entity_poly.entity_id
_entity_poly.type
_entity_poly.pdbx_seq_one_letter_code
_entity_poly.pdbx_strand_id
1 'polypeptide(L)'
;MAFFLLEIGLRILALGCHDFWWGELATWNRFDCVVVSLGSVDLAVSFWAEITAASLYARSVRMTHILRVAHALRSVRVVRFFRYRTPLKALVLSIFSTVMPLIWTLVLLLILLYSFSIVLTQLVVDDCRYRTVEATGDPNAIPICAEHLQRHWSTVPESMNSLFMGITGGIEWDELMRPLRDVSVAAVCSLYVFILIAVFAVLNVLTAHFCNTAIETASADQDVAVVRHLHERHQIVAKFRKLFAEIGGSERVTLPELQTAAAGGSEIKVALESLGISTDNVSLLFRLIDRDHNDTLEP
;
A
#
# COMPACT_ATOMS: atom_id res chain seq x y z
N MET A 1 14.26 -2.28 23.95
CA MET A 1 13.58 -3.54 23.56
C MET A 1 12.74 -4.12 24.68
N ALA A 2 13.26 -4.19 25.91
CA ALA A 2 12.48 -4.63 27.08
C ALA A 2 11.14 -3.90 27.24
N PHE A 3 11.11 -2.57 27.12
CA PHE A 3 9.86 -1.78 27.15
C PHE A 3 8.83 -2.22 26.09
N PHE A 4 9.28 -2.54 24.86
CA PHE A 4 8.38 -2.94 23.77
C PHE A 4 7.88 -4.38 23.93
N LEU A 5 8.70 -5.28 24.45
CA LEU A 5 8.29 -6.63 24.82
C LEU A 5 7.24 -6.58 25.94
N LEU A 6 7.45 -5.69 26.91
CA LEU A 6 6.52 -5.46 28.01
C LEU A 6 5.21 -4.82 27.52
N GLU A 7 5.26 -3.83 26.64
CA GLU A 7 4.09 -3.21 26.01
C GLU A 7 3.25 -4.22 25.22
N ILE A 8 3.89 -5.08 24.41
CA ILE A 8 3.18 -6.15 23.68
C ILE A 8 2.60 -7.17 24.66
N GLY A 9 3.35 -7.58 25.68
CA GLY A 9 2.87 -8.50 26.72
C GLY A 9 1.64 -7.96 27.46
N LEU A 10 1.67 -6.68 27.86
CA LEU A 10 0.53 -6.01 28.49
C LEU A 10 -0.68 -5.92 27.55
N ARG A 11 -0.48 -5.68 26.26
CA ARG A 11 -1.58 -5.68 25.28
C ARG A 11 -2.21 -7.05 25.08
N ILE A 12 -1.40 -8.11 25.03
CA ILE A 12 -1.90 -9.49 24.94
C ILE A 12 -2.71 -9.84 26.19
N LEU A 13 -2.25 -9.42 27.38
CA LEU A 13 -2.96 -9.63 28.64
C LEU A 13 -4.27 -8.82 28.73
N ALA A 14 -4.29 -7.58 28.23
CA ALA A 14 -5.45 -6.70 28.31
C ALA A 14 -6.54 -7.01 27.26
N LEU A 15 -6.15 -7.40 26.05
CA LEU A 15 -7.09 -7.69 24.94
C LEU A 15 -7.46 -9.17 24.86
N GLY A 16 -6.70 -10.06 25.50
CA GLY A 16 -6.81 -11.50 25.30
C GLY A 16 -6.15 -11.97 24.00
N CYS A 17 -5.67 -13.22 23.98
CA CYS A 17 -4.95 -13.76 22.83
C CYS A 17 -5.83 -13.78 21.56
N HIS A 18 -7.10 -14.14 21.67
CA HIS A 18 -7.98 -14.23 20.50
C HIS A 18 -8.14 -12.87 19.78
N ASP A 19 -8.53 -11.83 20.50
CA ASP A 19 -8.79 -10.52 19.89
C ASP A 19 -7.51 -9.78 19.52
N PHE A 20 -6.39 -10.07 20.19
CA PHE A 20 -5.09 -9.54 19.79
C PHE A 20 -4.66 -10.01 18.40
N TRP A 21 -4.93 -11.28 18.06
CA TRP A 21 -4.48 -11.92 16.82
C TRP A 21 -5.54 -11.94 15.69
N TRP A 22 -6.83 -11.83 16.01
CA TRP A 22 -7.94 -11.87 15.04
C TRP A 22 -8.93 -10.69 15.13
N GLY A 23 -8.75 -9.74 16.04
CA GLY A 23 -9.60 -8.54 16.13
C GLY A 23 -9.29 -7.47 15.07
N GLU A 24 -10.00 -6.35 15.11
CA GLU A 24 -9.87 -5.23 14.15
C GLU A 24 -8.46 -4.64 14.07
N LEU A 25 -7.70 -4.70 15.17
CA LEU A 25 -6.33 -4.19 15.25
C LEU A 25 -5.25 -5.27 15.01
N ALA A 26 -5.67 -6.49 14.68
CA ALA A 26 -4.77 -7.64 14.60
C ALA A 26 -3.66 -7.49 13.57
N THR A 27 -3.92 -6.88 12.42
CA THR A 27 -2.89 -6.65 11.38
C THR A 27 -1.73 -5.78 11.91
N TRP A 28 -2.06 -4.76 12.71
CA TRP A 28 -1.07 -3.88 13.33
C TRP A 28 -0.36 -4.55 14.51
N ASN A 29 -1.07 -5.37 15.27
CA ASN A 29 -0.48 -6.15 16.36
C ASN A 29 0.50 -7.20 15.84
N ARG A 30 0.16 -7.90 14.74
CA ARG A 30 1.07 -8.82 14.04
C ARG A 30 2.30 -8.11 13.50
N PHE A 31 2.12 -6.95 12.85
CA PHE A 31 3.23 -6.12 12.38
C PHE A 31 4.14 -5.71 13.55
N ASP A 32 3.57 -5.25 14.67
CA ASP A 32 4.34 -4.89 15.85
C ASP A 32 5.11 -6.08 16.44
N CYS A 33 4.52 -7.28 16.49
CA CYS A 33 5.21 -8.50 16.89
C CYS A 33 6.42 -8.81 15.98
N VAL A 34 6.26 -8.71 14.65
CA VAL A 34 7.35 -8.93 13.68
C VAL A 34 8.46 -7.89 13.87
N VAL A 35 8.13 -6.62 14.09
CA VAL A 35 9.16 -5.58 14.30
C VAL A 35 9.87 -5.75 15.65
N VAL A 36 9.19 -6.19 16.72
CA VAL A 36 9.85 -6.49 18.00
C VAL A 36 10.73 -7.73 17.87
N SER A 37 10.29 -8.77 17.18
CA SER A 37 11.08 -9.99 17.00
C SER A 37 12.33 -9.72 16.17
N LEU A 38 12.23 -9.02 15.05
CA LEU A 38 13.38 -8.58 14.25
C LEU A 38 14.35 -7.72 15.06
N GLY A 39 13.83 -6.79 15.87
CA GLY A 39 14.66 -5.97 16.75
C GLY A 39 15.31 -6.72 17.90
N SER A 40 14.71 -7.84 18.34
CA SER A 40 15.26 -8.74 19.36
C SER A 40 16.34 -9.65 18.78
N VAL A 41 16.15 -10.14 17.55
CA VAL A 41 17.16 -10.89 16.79
C VAL A 41 18.38 -10.02 16.52
N ASP A 42 18.20 -8.76 16.11
CA ASP A 42 19.28 -7.78 15.95
C ASP A 42 20.13 -7.62 17.23
N LEU A 43 19.46 -7.45 18.38
CA LEU A 43 20.12 -7.33 19.68
C LEU A 43 20.85 -8.63 20.06
N ALA A 44 20.22 -9.78 19.84
CA ALA A 44 20.81 -11.08 20.12
C ALA A 44 22.06 -11.31 19.25
N VAL A 45 21.98 -11.05 17.95
CA VAL A 45 23.11 -11.19 17.02
C VAL A 45 24.26 -10.25 17.40
N SER A 46 23.96 -9.00 17.78
CA SER A 46 24.97 -8.04 18.22
C SER A 46 25.68 -8.51 19.51
N PHE A 47 24.91 -9.01 20.48
CA PHE A 47 25.45 -9.53 21.73
C PHE A 47 26.27 -10.81 21.53
N TRP A 48 25.79 -11.74 20.70
CA TRP A 48 26.53 -12.94 20.28
C TRP A 48 27.82 -12.57 19.55
N ALA A 49 27.78 -11.55 18.69
CA ALA A 49 28.95 -11.05 17.97
C ALA A 49 30.01 -10.45 18.92
N GLU A 50 29.61 -9.69 19.94
CA GLU A 50 30.54 -9.14 20.94
C GLU A 50 31.20 -10.24 21.78
N ILE A 51 30.43 -11.25 22.21
CA ILE A 51 30.96 -12.40 22.98
C ILE A 51 31.93 -13.24 22.14
N THR A 52 31.61 -13.47 20.86
CA THR A 52 32.45 -14.27 19.96
C THR A 52 33.68 -13.51 19.45
N ALA A 53 33.59 -12.19 19.28
CA ALA A 53 34.74 -11.34 18.97
C ALA A 53 35.74 -11.26 20.12
N ALA A 54 35.28 -11.37 21.37
CA ALA A 54 36.15 -11.43 22.55
C ALA A 54 36.93 -12.77 22.66
N SER A 55 36.48 -13.84 22.00
CA SER A 55 37.09 -15.18 22.11
C SER A 55 37.91 -15.61 20.89
N LEU A 56 37.75 -14.99 19.71
CA LEU A 56 38.51 -15.37 18.51
C LEU A 56 38.92 -14.15 17.67
N TYR A 57 40.23 -13.86 17.67
CA TYR A 57 40.90 -13.06 16.64
C TYR A 57 40.92 -13.86 15.32
N ALA A 58 39.81 -13.94 14.57
CA ALA A 58 39.85 -14.20 13.13
C ALA A 58 38.47 -14.19 12.43
N ARG A 59 38.49 -13.57 11.25
CA ARG A 59 37.69 -13.88 10.04
C ARG A 59 36.40 -13.08 9.80
N SER A 60 36.59 -11.77 9.83
CA SER A 60 35.76 -10.71 9.27
C SER A 60 35.67 -10.74 7.73
N VAL A 61 34.59 -11.32 7.19
CA VAL A 61 33.90 -10.84 5.94
C VAL A 61 32.40 -11.18 6.00
N ARG A 62 32.00 -12.33 6.56
CA ARG A 62 30.55 -12.65 6.76
C ARG A 62 29.90 -11.81 7.86
N MET A 63 30.66 -11.46 8.91
CA MET A 63 30.14 -10.73 10.07
C MET A 63 29.79 -9.27 9.73
N THR A 64 30.49 -8.64 8.79
CA THR A 64 30.22 -7.24 8.40
C THR A 64 28.93 -7.10 7.59
N HIS A 65 28.55 -8.09 6.78
CA HIS A 65 27.26 -8.11 6.08
C HIS A 65 26.09 -8.30 7.05
N ILE A 66 26.22 -9.20 8.03
CA ILE A 66 25.20 -9.44 9.05
C ILE A 66 25.01 -8.19 9.93
N LEU A 67 26.10 -7.51 10.32
CA LEU A 67 26.05 -6.26 11.08
C LEU A 67 25.43 -5.09 10.29
N ARG A 68 25.62 -5.03 8.95
CA ARG A 68 24.97 -4.03 8.10
C ARG A 68 23.45 -4.23 8.02
N VAL A 69 22.99 -5.48 7.91
CA VAL A 69 21.56 -5.82 7.92
C VAL A 69 20.94 -5.51 9.29
N ALA A 70 21.62 -5.86 10.37
CA ALA A 70 21.29 -5.48 11.75
C ALA A 70 21.07 -3.96 11.92
N HIS A 71 21.98 -3.14 11.40
CA HIS A 71 21.84 -1.69 11.40
C HIS A 71 20.60 -1.20 10.61
N ALA A 72 20.31 -1.80 9.45
CA ALA A 72 19.13 -1.45 8.65
C ALA A 72 17.80 -1.78 9.36
N LEU A 73 17.77 -2.80 10.22
CA LEU A 73 16.59 -3.18 11.00
C LEU A 73 16.19 -2.15 12.08
N ARG A 74 17.10 -1.25 12.48
CA ARG A 74 16.72 -0.12 13.35
C ARG A 74 15.78 0.85 12.66
N SER A 75 15.96 1.06 11.35
CA SER A 75 15.11 1.95 10.54
C SER A 75 13.67 1.47 10.47
N VAL A 76 13.42 0.17 10.56
CA VAL A 76 12.08 -0.43 10.60
C VAL A 76 11.28 0.04 11.83
N ARG A 77 11.95 0.40 12.93
CA ARG A 77 11.27 0.94 14.13
C ARG A 77 10.63 2.30 13.88
N VAL A 78 11.12 3.08 12.91
CA VAL A 78 10.53 4.37 12.51
C VAL A 78 9.11 4.16 11.97
N VAL A 79 8.83 2.99 11.37
CA VAL A 79 7.49 2.67 10.85
C VAL A 79 6.44 2.60 11.97
N ARG A 80 6.85 2.36 13.23
CA ARG A 80 5.93 2.42 14.38
C ARG A 80 5.44 3.83 14.69
N PHE A 81 6.25 4.86 14.40
CA PHE A 81 5.82 6.24 14.58
C PHE A 81 4.61 6.57 13.70
N PHE A 82 4.47 5.89 12.56
CA PHE A 82 3.32 6.01 11.67
C PHE A 82 2.03 5.40 12.26
N ARG A 83 2.14 4.41 13.17
CA ARG A 83 0.97 3.81 13.85
C ARG A 83 0.23 4.82 14.72
N TYR A 84 0.96 5.71 15.39
CA TYR A 84 0.39 6.70 16.32
C TYR A 84 -0.23 7.90 15.61
N ARG A 85 0.13 8.14 14.35
CA ARG A 85 -0.41 9.22 13.54
C ARG A 85 -1.49 8.66 12.63
N THR A 86 -2.74 8.79 13.06
CA THR A 86 -3.95 8.45 12.29
C THR A 86 -3.90 8.82 10.80
N PRO A 87 -3.41 10.01 10.39
CA PRO A 87 -3.30 10.33 8.95
C PRO A 87 -2.21 9.53 8.22
N LEU A 88 -1.09 9.21 8.86
CA LEU A 88 -0.01 8.42 8.25
C LEU A 88 -0.40 6.94 8.14
N LYS A 89 -1.14 6.41 9.13
CA LYS A 89 -1.76 5.09 9.06
C LYS A 89 -2.69 4.94 7.85
N ALA A 90 -3.52 5.95 7.59
CA ALA A 90 -4.43 5.95 6.45
C ALA A 90 -3.65 5.91 5.12
N LEU A 91 -2.65 6.79 4.95
CA LEU A 91 -1.82 6.82 3.75
C LEU A 91 -1.06 5.50 3.50
N VAL A 92 -0.49 4.89 4.55
CA VAL A 92 0.22 3.61 4.43
C VAL A 92 -0.74 2.48 4.07
N LEU A 93 -1.93 2.44 4.66
CA LEU A 93 -2.94 1.44 4.33
C LEU A 93 -3.41 1.58 2.87
N SER A 94 -3.58 2.81 2.38
CA SER A 94 -3.88 3.11 0.97
C SER A 94 -2.75 2.67 0.03
N ILE A 95 -1.49 2.84 0.42
CA ILE A 95 -0.36 2.32 -0.38
C ILE A 95 -0.44 0.79 -0.46
N PHE A 96 -0.59 0.09 0.68
CA PHE A 96 -0.66 -1.36 0.67
C PHE A 96 -1.86 -1.92 -0.12
N SER A 97 -3.01 -1.23 -0.12
CA SER A 97 -4.13 -1.62 -0.98
C SER A 97 -3.82 -1.45 -2.48
N THR A 98 -3.04 -0.45 -2.85
CA THR A 98 -2.58 -0.25 -4.25
C THR A 98 -1.42 -1.16 -4.66
N VAL A 99 -0.66 -1.72 -3.71
CA VAL A 99 0.52 -2.56 -4.00
C VAL A 99 0.15 -3.94 -4.51
N MET A 100 -0.97 -4.51 -4.06
CA MET A 100 -1.34 -5.88 -4.44
C MET A 100 -1.56 -6.09 -5.94
N PRO A 101 -2.30 -5.23 -6.66
CA PRO A 101 -2.43 -5.40 -8.09
C PRO A 101 -1.18 -4.93 -8.87
N LEU A 102 -0.36 -4.03 -8.30
CA LEU A 102 0.95 -3.68 -8.88
C LEU A 102 1.90 -4.88 -8.95
N ILE A 103 1.84 -5.80 -7.98
CA ILE A 103 2.69 -7.01 -7.99
C ILE A 103 2.52 -7.77 -9.30
N TRP A 104 1.29 -7.93 -9.81
CA TRP A 104 1.05 -8.66 -11.06
C TRP A 104 1.61 -7.93 -12.29
N THR A 105 1.52 -6.60 -12.32
CA THR A 105 2.14 -5.81 -13.39
C THR A 105 3.67 -5.90 -13.36
N LEU A 106 4.26 -5.92 -12.16
CA LEU A 106 5.70 -6.10 -11.97
C LEU A 106 6.15 -7.53 -12.33
N VAL A 107 5.34 -8.54 -12.04
CA VAL A 107 5.58 -9.93 -12.45
C VAL A 107 5.58 -10.03 -13.98
N LEU A 108 4.63 -9.40 -14.66
CA LEU A 108 4.61 -9.34 -16.13
C LEU A 108 5.88 -8.66 -16.68
N LEU A 109 6.29 -7.53 -16.10
CA LEU A 109 7.53 -6.86 -16.47
C LEU A 109 8.75 -7.76 -16.26
N LEU A 110 8.80 -8.49 -15.14
CA LEU A 110 9.90 -9.41 -14.84
C LEU A 110 9.99 -10.57 -15.83
N ILE A 111 8.85 -11.12 -16.27
CA ILE A 111 8.79 -12.16 -17.30
C ILE A 111 9.32 -11.63 -18.64
N LEU A 112 8.97 -10.39 -19.01
CA LEU A 112 9.50 -9.75 -20.21
C LEU A 112 11.01 -9.52 -20.10
N LEU A 113 11.49 -8.96 -18.99
CA LEU A 113 12.92 -8.79 -18.74
C LEU A 113 13.66 -10.12 -18.85
N TYR A 114 13.16 -11.17 -18.20
CA TYR A 114 13.78 -12.49 -18.22
C TYR A 114 13.83 -13.12 -19.61
N SER A 115 12.70 -13.13 -20.33
CA SER A 115 12.61 -13.74 -21.67
C SER A 115 13.52 -13.06 -22.69
N PHE A 116 13.50 -11.72 -22.78
CA PHE A 116 14.37 -10.99 -23.69
C PHE A 116 15.84 -11.05 -23.27
N SER A 117 16.13 -11.13 -21.97
CA SER A 117 17.50 -11.31 -21.47
C SER A 117 18.10 -12.64 -21.91
N ILE A 118 17.32 -13.72 -21.86
CA ILE A 118 17.78 -15.03 -22.37
C ILE A 118 18.14 -14.92 -23.85
N VAL A 119 17.23 -14.38 -24.67
CA VAL A 119 17.45 -14.25 -26.11
C VAL A 119 18.72 -13.44 -26.41
N LEU A 120 18.88 -12.28 -25.79
CA LEU A 120 20.04 -11.41 -26.02
C LEU A 120 21.34 -12.04 -25.51
N THR A 121 21.33 -12.64 -24.31
CA THR A 121 22.50 -13.34 -23.77
C THR A 121 22.92 -14.50 -24.68
N GLN A 122 21.96 -15.28 -25.18
CA GLN A 122 22.25 -16.40 -26.08
C GLN A 122 22.85 -15.92 -27.41
N LEU A 123 22.27 -14.91 -28.04
CA LEU A 123 22.80 -14.34 -29.29
C LEU A 123 24.22 -13.81 -29.11
N VAL A 124 24.49 -13.14 -28.00
CA VAL A 124 25.81 -12.61 -27.65
C VAL A 124 26.81 -13.73 -27.40
N VAL A 125 26.47 -14.70 -26.55
CA VAL A 125 27.37 -15.82 -26.20
C VAL A 125 27.66 -16.69 -27.41
N ASP A 126 26.69 -16.90 -28.30
CA ASP A 126 26.89 -17.64 -29.54
C ASP A 126 27.83 -16.93 -30.51
N ASP A 127 27.71 -15.62 -30.70
CA ASP A 127 28.66 -14.84 -31.51
C ASP A 127 30.07 -14.85 -30.90
N CYS A 128 30.20 -14.67 -29.59
CA CYS A 128 31.50 -14.76 -28.92
C CYS A 128 32.13 -16.14 -29.09
N ARG A 129 31.33 -17.21 -28.97
CA ARG A 129 31.79 -18.58 -29.18
C ARG A 129 32.26 -18.77 -30.62
N TYR A 130 31.47 -18.33 -31.59
CA TYR A 130 31.83 -18.42 -33.01
C TYR A 130 33.18 -17.76 -33.30
N ARG A 131 33.35 -16.50 -32.88
CA ARG A 131 34.60 -15.74 -33.04
C ARG A 131 35.78 -16.37 -32.31
N THR A 132 35.55 -16.94 -31.13
CA THR A 132 36.61 -17.61 -30.37
C THR A 132 37.10 -18.86 -31.08
N VAL A 133 36.18 -19.71 -31.57
CA VAL A 133 36.51 -20.94 -32.31
C VAL A 133 37.23 -20.60 -33.61
N GLU A 134 36.82 -19.54 -34.30
CA GLU A 134 37.49 -19.05 -35.51
C GLU A 134 38.94 -18.58 -35.23
N ALA A 135 39.16 -17.90 -34.10
CA ALA A 135 40.48 -17.38 -33.73
C ALA A 135 41.43 -18.46 -33.17
N THR A 136 40.93 -19.45 -32.43
CA THR A 136 41.75 -20.49 -31.77
C THR A 136 41.85 -21.79 -32.56
N GLY A 137 40.89 -22.06 -33.45
CA GLY A 137 40.75 -23.34 -34.13
C GLY A 137 40.29 -24.50 -33.24
N ASP A 138 39.97 -24.24 -31.96
CA ASP A 138 39.52 -25.25 -31.00
C ASP A 138 38.00 -25.12 -30.77
N PRO A 139 37.18 -26.13 -31.15
CA PRO A 139 35.74 -26.14 -30.90
C PRO A 139 35.33 -26.06 -29.42
N ASN A 140 36.24 -26.41 -28.50
CA ASN A 140 35.99 -26.42 -27.05
C ASN A 140 36.58 -25.20 -26.33
N ALA A 141 37.06 -24.18 -27.06
CA ALA A 141 37.56 -22.96 -26.45
C ALA A 141 36.47 -22.23 -25.65
N ILE A 142 36.86 -21.70 -24.48
CA ILE A 142 35.96 -20.90 -23.64
C ILE A 142 35.63 -19.60 -24.38
N PRO A 143 34.34 -19.24 -24.57
CA PRO A 143 33.97 -18.05 -25.33
C PRO A 143 34.48 -16.77 -24.64
N ILE A 144 35.23 -15.95 -25.38
CA ILE A 144 35.75 -14.67 -24.92
C ILE A 144 34.99 -13.56 -25.62
N CYS A 145 34.13 -12.85 -24.89
CA CYS A 145 33.43 -11.67 -25.39
C CYS A 145 34.26 -10.39 -25.20
N ALA A 146 34.04 -9.38 -26.03
CA ALA A 146 34.62 -8.05 -25.83
C ALA A 146 34.08 -7.40 -24.54
N GLU A 147 34.86 -6.52 -23.90
CA GLU A 147 34.55 -5.92 -22.59
C GLU A 147 33.19 -5.22 -22.55
N HIS A 148 32.86 -4.46 -23.60
CA HIS A 148 31.59 -3.74 -23.72
C HIS A 148 30.38 -4.69 -23.81
N LEU A 149 30.58 -5.89 -24.35
CA LEU A 149 29.55 -6.92 -24.45
C LEU A 149 29.45 -7.70 -23.13
N GLN A 150 30.58 -7.95 -22.47
CA GLN A 150 30.61 -8.62 -21.16
C GLN A 150 29.89 -7.83 -20.07
N ARG A 151 30.02 -6.50 -20.08
CA ARG A 151 29.44 -5.63 -19.05
C ARG A 151 27.91 -5.69 -19.00
N HIS A 152 27.26 -5.85 -20.15
CA HIS A 152 25.81 -5.73 -20.28
C HIS A 152 25.11 -7.04 -20.65
N TRP A 153 25.78 -7.93 -21.36
CA TRP A 153 25.16 -9.06 -22.05
C TRP A 153 25.83 -10.41 -21.82
N SER A 154 26.79 -10.50 -20.89
CA SER A 154 27.51 -11.76 -20.59
C SER A 154 26.61 -12.84 -20.00
N THR A 155 25.61 -12.42 -19.24
CA THR A 155 24.91 -13.26 -18.28
C THR A 155 23.45 -12.77 -18.18
N VAL A 156 22.53 -13.68 -17.82
CA VAL A 156 21.08 -13.38 -17.83
C VAL A 156 20.72 -12.27 -16.82
N PRO A 157 21.16 -12.30 -15.54
CA PRO A 157 20.91 -11.20 -14.60
C PRO A 157 21.47 -9.84 -15.04
N GLU A 158 22.67 -9.82 -15.63
CA GLU A 158 23.31 -8.60 -16.16
C GLU A 158 22.52 -8.04 -17.34
N SER A 159 22.03 -8.91 -18.22
CA SER A 159 21.12 -8.54 -19.32
C SER A 159 19.79 -8.01 -18.77
N MET A 160 19.21 -8.66 -17.75
CA MET A 160 17.97 -8.20 -17.11
C MET A 160 18.15 -6.81 -16.49
N ASN A 161 19.28 -6.60 -15.81
CA ASN A 161 19.63 -5.31 -15.24
C ASN A 161 19.82 -4.24 -16.33
N SER A 162 20.51 -4.57 -17.43
CA SER A 162 20.72 -3.66 -18.55
C SER A 162 19.40 -3.27 -19.22
N LEU A 163 18.51 -4.24 -19.48
CA LEU A 163 17.17 -3.98 -20.02
C LEU A 163 16.33 -3.11 -19.06
N PHE A 164 16.40 -3.38 -17.76
CA PHE A 164 15.73 -2.56 -16.74
C PHE A 164 16.27 -1.12 -16.73
N MET A 165 17.59 -0.94 -16.76
CA MET A 165 18.23 0.38 -16.85
C MET A 165 17.82 1.13 -18.13
N GLY A 166 17.69 0.41 -19.25
CA GLY A 166 17.28 0.99 -20.55
C GLY A 166 15.85 1.55 -20.56
N ILE A 167 14.92 0.97 -19.79
CA ILE A 167 13.53 1.45 -19.72
C ILE A 167 13.27 2.41 -18.56
N THR A 168 14.12 2.40 -17.53
CA THR A 168 13.99 3.29 -16.36
C THR A 168 14.80 4.57 -16.47
N GLY A 169 15.58 4.75 -17.55
CA GLY A 169 16.42 5.92 -17.75
C GLY A 169 17.74 5.88 -16.97
N GLY A 170 18.20 4.69 -16.58
CA GLY A 170 19.51 4.52 -15.96
C GLY A 170 20.67 4.62 -16.95
N ILE A 171 20.49 4.06 -18.16
CA ILE A 171 21.42 4.15 -19.30
C ILE A 171 20.57 4.38 -20.55
N GLU A 172 21.08 5.14 -21.53
CA GLU A 172 20.41 5.33 -22.81
C GLU A 172 20.33 4.02 -23.59
N TRP A 173 19.15 3.69 -24.13
CA TRP A 173 18.97 2.46 -24.91
C TRP A 173 19.89 2.39 -26.15
N ASP A 174 20.35 3.53 -26.66
CA ASP A 174 21.36 3.58 -27.74
C ASP A 174 22.71 2.99 -27.30
N GLU A 175 23.15 3.30 -26.08
CA GLU A 175 24.39 2.76 -25.52
C GLU A 175 24.33 1.23 -25.36
N LEU A 176 23.16 0.71 -24.97
CA LEU A 176 22.91 -0.73 -24.88
C LEU A 176 22.85 -1.40 -26.26
N MET A 177 22.36 -0.70 -27.28
CA MET A 177 22.23 -1.19 -28.65
C MET A 177 23.56 -1.24 -29.40
N ARG A 178 24.44 -0.23 -29.23
CA ARG A 178 25.73 -0.13 -29.94
C ARG A 178 26.52 -1.44 -29.99
N PRO A 179 26.79 -2.12 -28.86
CA PRO A 179 27.57 -3.35 -28.88
C PRO A 179 26.81 -4.53 -29.51
N LEU A 180 25.47 -4.50 -29.54
CA LEU A 180 24.67 -5.53 -30.21
C LEU A 180 24.70 -5.44 -31.73
N ARG A 181 25.05 -4.28 -32.30
CA ARG A 181 25.17 -4.10 -33.75
C ARG A 181 26.29 -4.96 -34.35
N ASP A 182 27.35 -5.16 -33.57
CA ASP A 182 28.50 -5.97 -33.98
C ASP A 182 28.22 -7.48 -33.86
N VAL A 183 27.16 -7.86 -33.14
CA VAL A 183 26.75 -9.26 -32.90
C VAL A 183 25.83 -9.75 -34.00
N SER A 184 24.62 -9.17 -34.11
CA SER A 184 23.67 -9.55 -35.15
C SER A 184 22.52 -8.56 -35.29
N VAL A 185 21.93 -8.50 -36.49
CA VAL A 185 20.68 -7.75 -36.74
C VAL A 185 19.55 -8.27 -35.86
N ALA A 186 19.52 -9.59 -35.59
CA ALA A 186 18.53 -10.20 -34.72
C ALA A 186 18.59 -9.63 -33.30
N ALA A 187 19.79 -9.47 -32.73
CA ALA A 187 19.97 -8.91 -31.39
C ALA A 187 19.46 -7.46 -31.29
N VAL A 188 19.76 -6.64 -32.31
CA VAL A 188 19.27 -5.25 -32.40
C VAL A 188 17.74 -5.22 -32.51
N CYS A 189 17.15 -6.06 -33.37
CA CYS A 189 15.70 -6.18 -33.50
C CYS A 189 15.05 -6.63 -32.19
N SER A 190 15.63 -7.61 -31.49
CA SER A 190 15.14 -8.08 -30.19
C SER A 190 15.11 -6.96 -29.15
N LEU A 191 16.16 -6.11 -29.10
CA LEU A 191 16.18 -4.96 -28.20
C LEU A 191 15.09 -3.92 -28.56
N TYR A 192 14.91 -3.60 -29.84
CA TYR A 192 13.85 -2.68 -30.26
C TYR A 192 12.45 -3.19 -29.93
N VAL A 193 12.17 -4.47 -30.18
CA VAL A 193 10.89 -5.08 -29.83
C VAL A 193 10.66 -5.04 -28.32
N PHE A 194 11.69 -5.32 -27.52
CA PHE A 194 11.61 -5.18 -26.07
C PHE A 194 11.26 -3.74 -25.65
N ILE A 195 11.99 -2.73 -26.17
CA ILE A 195 11.75 -1.32 -25.83
C ILE A 195 10.33 -0.91 -26.22
N LEU A 196 9.86 -1.30 -27.41
CA LEU A 196 8.50 -1.02 -27.86
C LEU A 196 7.46 -1.60 -26.89
N ILE A 197 7.57 -2.88 -26.54
CA ILE A 197 6.63 -3.54 -25.64
C ILE A 197 6.71 -2.93 -24.23
N ALA A 198 7.91 -2.73 -23.69
CA ALA A 198 8.10 -2.23 -22.33
C ALA A 198 7.58 -0.80 -22.18
N VAL A 199 7.90 0.10 -23.11
CA VAL A 199 7.52 1.52 -23.03
C VAL A 199 6.07 1.74 -23.43
N PHE A 200 5.62 1.18 -24.57
CA PHE A 200 4.27 1.47 -25.07
C PHE A 200 3.18 0.59 -24.46
N ALA A 201 3.50 -0.63 -24.01
CA ALA A 201 2.53 -1.51 -23.37
C ALA A 201 2.69 -1.51 -21.84
N VAL A 202 3.82 -1.95 -21.31
CA VAL A 202 3.93 -2.25 -19.87
C VAL A 202 3.90 -1.01 -18.99
N LEU A 203 4.71 0.01 -19.29
CA LEU A 203 4.71 1.26 -18.51
C LEU A 203 3.37 2.00 -18.61
N ASN A 204 2.72 1.92 -19.76
CA ASN A 204 1.39 2.51 -19.95
C ASN A 204 0.30 1.73 -19.20
N VAL A 205 0.34 0.40 -19.18
CA VAL A 205 -0.56 -0.43 -18.37
C VAL A 205 -0.37 -0.15 -16.88
N LEU A 206 0.88 -0.03 -16.43
CA LEU A 206 1.21 0.34 -15.06
C LEU A 206 0.61 1.70 -14.69
N THR A 207 0.82 2.70 -15.55
CA THR A 207 0.27 4.06 -15.37
C THR A 207 -1.26 4.05 -15.35
N ALA A 208 -1.89 3.35 -16.29
CA ALA A 208 -3.34 3.20 -16.35
C ALA A 208 -3.90 2.53 -15.08
N HIS A 209 -3.21 1.53 -14.56
CA HIS A 209 -3.60 0.85 -13.33
C HIS A 209 -3.54 1.78 -12.11
N PHE A 210 -2.49 2.61 -11.99
CA PHE A 210 -2.42 3.64 -10.95
C PHE A 210 -3.55 4.67 -11.07
N CYS A 211 -3.84 5.14 -12.28
CA CYS A 211 -4.96 6.06 -12.52
C CYS A 211 -6.30 5.41 -12.13
N ASN A 212 -6.53 4.16 -12.55
CA ASN A 212 -7.77 3.45 -12.23
C ASN A 212 -7.95 3.25 -10.71
N THR A 213 -6.88 2.85 -10.02
CA THR A 213 -6.92 2.66 -8.57
C THR A 213 -7.17 3.99 -7.82
N ALA A 214 -6.58 5.09 -8.30
CA ALA A 214 -6.83 6.42 -7.73
C ALA A 214 -8.29 6.86 -7.95
N ILE A 215 -8.85 6.62 -9.13
CA ILE A 215 -10.25 6.90 -9.45
C ILE A 215 -11.18 6.05 -8.56
N GLU A 216 -10.94 4.74 -8.46
CA GLU A 216 -11.74 3.83 -7.63
C GLU A 216 -11.71 4.21 -6.14
N THR A 217 -10.54 4.62 -5.63
CA THR A 217 -10.40 5.08 -4.25
C THR A 217 -11.18 6.39 -4.03
N ALA A 218 -11.09 7.33 -4.97
CA ALA A 218 -11.83 8.59 -4.89
C ALA A 218 -13.35 8.39 -4.98
N SER A 219 -13.83 7.45 -5.80
CA SER A 219 -15.26 7.12 -5.87
C SER A 219 -15.74 6.41 -4.61
N ALA A 220 -14.94 5.49 -4.06
CA ALA A 220 -15.28 4.81 -2.81
C ALA A 220 -15.43 5.80 -1.63
N ASP A 221 -14.55 6.81 -1.54
CA ASP A 221 -14.66 7.86 -0.54
C ASP A 221 -15.95 8.70 -0.70
N GLN A 222 -16.38 8.97 -1.94
CA GLN A 222 -17.65 9.64 -2.21
C GLN A 222 -18.85 8.80 -1.79
N ASP A 223 -18.88 7.51 -2.14
CA ASP A 223 -19.96 6.59 -1.77
C ASP A 223 -20.09 6.46 -0.25
N VAL A 224 -18.95 6.34 0.46
CA VAL A 224 -18.92 6.32 1.92
C VAL A 224 -19.44 7.64 2.51
N ALA A 225 -19.08 8.79 1.92
CA ALA A 225 -19.60 10.08 2.36
C ALA A 225 -21.12 10.21 2.15
N VAL A 226 -21.65 9.69 1.04
CA VAL A 226 -23.09 9.67 0.77
C VAL A 226 -23.84 8.78 1.76
N VAL A 227 -23.34 7.56 2.02
CA VAL A 227 -23.93 6.66 3.02
C VAL A 227 -23.91 7.30 4.41
N ARG A 228 -22.83 7.99 4.78
CA ARG A 228 -22.75 8.73 6.05
C ARG A 228 -23.83 9.79 6.16
N HIS A 229 -24.04 10.60 5.12
CA HIS A 229 -25.10 11.62 5.11
C HIS A 229 -26.51 11.03 5.18
N LEU A 230 -26.75 9.90 4.50
CA LEU A 230 -28.02 9.18 4.62
C LEU A 230 -28.24 8.66 6.04
N HIS A 231 -27.20 8.12 6.68
CA HIS A 231 -27.28 7.64 8.05
C HIS A 231 -27.54 8.77 9.06
N GLU A 232 -26.84 9.90 8.92
CA GLU A 232 -27.09 11.11 9.71
C GLU A 232 -28.54 11.58 9.57
N ARG A 233 -29.06 11.64 8.34
CA ARG A 233 -30.48 11.97 8.10
C ARG A 233 -31.41 10.97 8.78
N HIS A 234 -31.14 9.68 8.66
CA HIS A 234 -31.98 8.64 9.25
C HIS A 234 -32.00 8.73 10.78
N GLN A 235 -30.85 9.02 11.41
CA GLN A 235 -30.76 9.25 12.85
C GLN A 235 -31.52 10.50 13.29
N ILE A 236 -31.47 11.59 12.52
CA ILE A 236 -32.24 12.81 12.81
C ILE A 236 -33.74 12.52 12.76
N VAL A 237 -34.21 11.84 11.71
CA VAL A 237 -35.62 11.45 11.58
C VAL A 237 -36.04 10.52 12.72
N ALA A 238 -35.24 9.51 13.07
CA ALA A 238 -35.54 8.60 14.16
C ALA A 238 -35.64 9.32 15.53
N LYS A 239 -34.77 10.31 15.78
CA LYS A 239 -34.88 11.19 16.96
C LYS A 239 -36.16 12.00 16.94
N PHE A 240 -36.54 12.56 15.79
CA PHE A 240 -37.81 13.27 15.64
C PHE A 240 -39.02 12.39 15.93
N ARG A 241 -39.07 11.18 15.36
CA ARG A 241 -40.14 10.21 15.62
C ARG A 241 -40.27 9.88 17.11
N LYS A 242 -39.13 9.66 17.77
CA LYS A 242 -39.10 9.36 19.21
C LYS A 242 -39.63 10.55 20.04
N LEU A 243 -39.22 11.78 19.72
CA LEU A 243 -39.73 12.99 20.38
C LEU A 243 -41.25 13.16 20.16
N PHE A 244 -41.73 12.96 18.94
CA PHE A 244 -43.17 13.07 18.65
C PHE A 244 -43.99 11.97 19.34
N ALA A 245 -43.46 10.74 19.44
CA ALA A 245 -44.10 9.66 20.18
C ALA A 245 -44.17 9.95 21.70
N GLU A 246 -43.17 10.60 22.28
CA GLU A 246 -43.17 11.04 23.68
C GLU A 246 -44.18 12.18 23.95
N ILE A 247 -44.44 13.04 22.96
CA ILE A 247 -45.40 14.16 23.07
C ILE A 247 -46.85 13.69 22.84
N GLY A 248 -47.09 12.94 21.76
CA GLY A 248 -48.43 12.67 21.24
C GLY A 248 -49.12 11.42 21.79
N GLY A 249 -48.46 10.66 22.67
CA GLY A 249 -49.09 9.57 23.42
C GLY A 249 -49.52 8.32 22.64
N SER A 250 -49.72 8.37 21.32
CA SER A 250 -49.67 7.24 20.35
C SER A 250 -50.35 7.51 19.00
N GLU A 251 -51.15 8.57 18.83
CA GLU A 251 -51.93 8.70 17.58
C GLU A 251 -51.53 9.89 16.71
N ARG A 252 -51.44 11.14 17.21
CA ARG A 252 -51.05 12.32 16.42
C ARG A 252 -50.51 13.45 17.31
N VAL A 253 -49.59 14.27 16.79
CA VAL A 253 -49.11 15.48 17.49
C VAL A 253 -49.71 16.72 16.83
N THR A 254 -50.40 17.55 17.61
CA THR A 254 -50.98 18.82 17.13
C THR A 254 -50.05 20.01 17.36
N LEU A 255 -50.22 21.09 16.58
CA LEU A 255 -49.43 22.32 16.72
C LEU A 255 -49.42 22.88 18.17
N PRO A 256 -50.55 22.94 18.90
CA PRO A 256 -50.58 23.44 20.27
C PRO A 256 -49.80 22.54 21.25
N GLU A 257 -49.87 21.22 21.08
CA GLU A 257 -49.11 20.26 21.90
C GLU A 257 -47.61 20.43 21.69
N LEU A 258 -47.17 20.59 20.44
CA LEU A 258 -45.77 20.82 20.11
C LEU A 258 -45.26 22.17 20.66
N GLN A 259 -46.07 23.23 20.59
CA GLN A 259 -45.73 24.54 21.16
C GLN A 259 -45.63 24.49 22.69
N THR A 260 -46.54 23.77 23.34
CA THR A 260 -46.55 23.59 24.79
C THR A 260 -45.34 22.77 25.24
N ALA A 261 -44.99 21.71 24.50
CA ALA A 261 -43.81 20.89 24.73
C ALA A 261 -42.50 21.67 24.52
N ALA A 262 -42.44 22.56 23.53
CA ALA A 262 -41.28 23.42 23.28
C ALA A 262 -41.13 24.54 24.33
N ALA A 263 -42.24 25.07 24.86
CA ALA A 263 -42.24 26.11 25.89
C ALA A 263 -41.98 25.59 27.32
N GLY A 264 -42.31 24.32 27.59
CA GLY A 264 -42.29 23.70 28.92
C GLY A 264 -40.91 23.37 29.53
N GLY A 265 -39.80 23.65 28.84
CA GLY A 265 -38.46 23.56 29.42
C GLY A 265 -37.92 22.14 29.69
N SER A 266 -38.36 21.11 28.94
CA SER A 266 -37.85 19.73 29.06
C SER A 266 -36.86 19.37 27.94
N GLU A 267 -36.35 18.12 27.99
CA GLU A 267 -35.47 17.45 27.01
C GLU A 267 -35.78 17.78 25.54
N ILE A 268 -37.03 18.10 25.20
CA ILE A 268 -37.50 18.42 23.85
C ILE A 268 -36.92 19.74 23.32
N LYS A 269 -36.83 20.79 24.16
CA LYS A 269 -36.21 22.07 23.78
C LYS A 269 -34.72 21.87 23.47
N VAL A 270 -34.02 21.13 24.33
CA VAL A 270 -32.61 20.78 24.15
C VAL A 270 -32.41 19.91 22.92
N ALA A 271 -33.33 18.98 22.65
CA ALA A 271 -33.27 18.12 21.47
C ALA A 271 -33.48 18.93 20.17
N LEU A 272 -34.45 19.84 20.12
CA LEU A 272 -34.70 20.73 18.97
C LEU A 272 -33.51 21.68 18.72
N GLU A 273 -32.95 22.28 19.79
CA GLU A 273 -31.77 23.13 19.69
C GLU A 273 -30.53 22.32 19.25
N SER A 274 -30.36 21.08 19.72
CA SER A 274 -29.26 20.19 19.30
C SER A 274 -29.34 19.78 17.81
N LEU A 275 -30.52 19.90 17.22
CA LEU A 275 -30.79 19.67 15.80
C LEU A 275 -30.71 20.96 14.97
N GLY A 276 -30.35 22.09 15.60
CA GLY A 276 -30.20 23.39 14.93
C GLY A 276 -31.51 24.11 14.66
N ILE A 277 -32.61 23.70 15.28
CA ILE A 277 -33.92 24.32 15.11
C ILE A 277 -34.19 25.22 16.30
N SER A 278 -34.28 26.53 16.04
CA SER A 278 -34.71 27.47 17.07
C SER A 278 -36.16 27.16 17.46
N THR A 279 -36.41 27.08 18.77
CA THR A 279 -37.74 26.91 19.35
C THR A 279 -38.70 28.05 18.99
N ASP A 280 -38.18 29.19 18.54
CA ASP A 280 -38.97 30.35 18.13
C ASP A 280 -39.72 30.11 16.81
N ASN A 281 -39.27 29.13 16.01
CA ASN A 281 -39.80 28.81 14.68
C ASN A 281 -40.49 27.42 14.61
N VAL A 282 -40.91 26.86 15.74
CA VAL A 282 -41.58 25.55 15.80
C VAL A 282 -42.85 25.50 14.95
N SER A 283 -43.56 26.63 14.82
CA SER A 283 -44.71 26.78 13.94
C SER A 283 -44.38 26.70 12.44
N LEU A 284 -43.21 27.21 12.04
CA LEU A 284 -42.71 27.08 10.67
C LEU A 284 -42.27 25.63 10.39
N LEU A 285 -41.60 25.00 11.35
CA LEU A 285 -41.19 23.60 11.26
C LEU A 285 -42.41 22.67 11.09
N PHE A 286 -43.44 22.86 11.91
CA PHE A 286 -44.68 22.08 11.84
C PHE A 286 -45.32 22.17 10.45
N ARG A 287 -45.43 23.38 9.90
CA ARG A 287 -45.97 23.63 8.54
C ARG A 287 -45.08 23.08 7.41
N LEU A 288 -43.78 22.90 7.65
CA LEU A 288 -42.86 22.29 6.69
C LEU A 288 -42.98 20.77 6.66
N ILE A 289 -43.39 20.15 7.77
CA ILE A 289 -43.56 18.69 7.90
C ILE A 289 -44.98 18.26 7.54
N ASP A 290 -46.00 19.05 7.93
CA ASP A 290 -47.42 18.85 7.59
C ASP A 290 -47.68 19.17 6.10
N ARG A 291 -47.39 18.18 5.25
CA ARG A 291 -47.54 18.26 3.80
C ARG A 291 -48.99 18.15 3.33
N ASP A 292 -49.86 17.54 4.13
CA ASP A 292 -51.26 17.30 3.83
C ASP A 292 -52.20 18.34 4.47
N HIS A 293 -51.65 19.30 5.22
CA HIS A 293 -52.35 20.42 5.83
C HIS A 293 -53.51 19.96 6.72
N ASN A 294 -53.31 18.84 7.41
CA ASN A 294 -54.31 18.24 8.29
C ASN A 294 -54.17 18.74 9.75
N ASP A 295 -53.23 19.66 10.01
CA ASP A 295 -52.87 20.22 11.31
C ASP A 295 -52.44 19.16 12.35
N THR A 296 -51.99 17.99 11.88
CA THR A 296 -51.56 16.87 12.70
C THR A 296 -50.32 16.17 12.14
N LEU A 297 -49.34 15.87 12.98
CA LEU A 297 -48.16 15.09 12.59
C LEU A 297 -48.30 13.63 13.02
N GLU A 298 -48.20 12.73 12.05
CA GLU A 298 -48.08 11.30 12.31
C GLU A 298 -46.62 10.96 12.68
N PRO A 299 -46.40 10.05 13.66
CA PRO A 299 -45.07 9.71 14.16
C PRO A 299 -44.15 9.00 13.15
#